data_AF-A0A078AYC9-F1
#
_entry.id   AF-A0A078AYC9-F1
#
_cell.length_a   1.000
_cell.length_b   1.000
_cell.length_c   1.000
_cell.angle_alpha   90.00
_cell.angle_beta   90.00
_cell.angle_gamma   90.00
#
_symmetry.space_group_name_H-M   'P 1'
#
loop_
_entity.id
_entity.type
_entity.pdbx_description
1 polymer ?
#
loop_
_entity_poly.entity_id
_entity_poly.type
_entity_poly.pdbx_seq_one_letter_code
_entity_poly.pdbx_strand_id
1 'polypeptide(L)' 'MGKVHGSMARAGKVRNQAPKVDKTERAKKRVAGRAKKRLQYKKRIVNVDPNDKRKKGPNFGAGKKVVVAP' A
#
# COMPACT_ATOMS: atom_id res chain seq x y z
N MET A 1 -27.64 0.88 25.52
CA MET A 1 -27.49 1.42 24.14
C MET A 1 -26.28 0.76 23.49
N GLY A 2 -26.48 -0.41 22.88
CA GLY A 2 -25.39 -1.24 22.35
C GLY A 2 -24.95 -0.84 20.95
N LYS A 3 -23.80 -1.35 20.49
CA LYS A 3 -23.36 -1.27 19.09
C LYS A 3 -24.36 -2.02 18.21
N VAL A 4 -25.26 -1.29 17.56
CA VAL A 4 -26.20 -1.84 16.58
C VAL A 4 -25.52 -1.83 15.20
N HIS A 5 -25.60 -2.94 14.46
CA HIS A 5 -25.21 -2.96 13.04
C HIS A 5 -26.11 -2.00 12.24
N GLY A 6 -25.58 -1.44 11.14
CA GLY A 6 -26.31 -0.45 10.34
C GLY A 6 -27.73 -0.92 9.97
N SER A 7 -28.70 -0.01 10.02
CA SER A 7 -30.09 -0.32 9.63
C SER A 7 -30.15 -0.69 8.15
N MET A 8 -31.10 -1.55 7.78
CA MET A 8 -31.30 -2.00 6.40
C MET A 8 -31.47 -0.82 5.42
N ALA A 9 -32.18 0.24 5.83
CA ALA A 9 -32.35 1.47 5.06
C ALA A 9 -31.06 2.30 4.84
N ARG A 10 -29.96 1.98 5.52
CA ARG A 10 -28.65 2.65 5.42
C ARG A 10 -27.60 1.77 4.73
N ALA A 11 -28.01 0.69 4.05
CA ALA A 11 -27.12 -0.14 3.25
C ALA A 11 -26.38 0.71 2.20
N GLY A 12 -25.09 0.46 2.01
CA GLY A 12 -24.27 1.20 1.06
C GLY A 12 -23.87 2.62 1.46
N LYS A 13 -24.36 3.17 2.60
CA LYS A 13 -24.07 4.54 3.08
C LYS A 13 -22.58 4.90 2.97
N VAL A 14 -21.70 4.06 3.50
CA VAL A 14 -20.26 4.34 3.57
C VAL A 14 -19.61 4.40 2.18
N ARG A 15 -20.00 3.51 1.27
CA ARG A 15 -19.45 3.49 -0.09
C ARG A 15 -19.98 4.65 -0.94
N ASN A 16 -21.24 5.02 -0.76
CA ASN A 16 -21.86 6.12 -1.50
C ASN A 16 -21.38 7.50 -1.01
N GLN A 17 -21.01 7.61 0.26
CA GLN A 17 -20.41 8.83 0.83
C GLN A 17 -18.93 8.98 0.49
N ALA A 18 -18.20 7.88 0.24
CA ALA A 18 -16.79 7.96 -0.09
C ALA A 18 -16.59 8.66 -1.44
N PRO A 19 -15.73 9.70 -1.52
CA PRO A 19 -15.45 10.37 -2.78
C PRO A 19 -14.87 9.36 -3.77
N LYS A 20 -15.37 9.40 -5.01
CA LYS A 20 -14.87 8.55 -6.09
C LYS A 20 -13.52 9.09 -6.56
N VAL A 21 -12.44 8.56 -5.99
CA VAL A 21 -11.07 8.90 -6.40
C VAL A 21 -10.62 7.93 -7.49
N ASP A 22 -10.19 8.49 -8.62
CA ASP A 22 -9.61 7.70 -9.71
C ASP A 22 -8.25 7.13 -9.34
N LYS A 23 -7.92 6.00 -9.96
CA LYS A 23 -6.61 5.38 -9.75
C LYS A 23 -5.58 6.20 -10.50
N THR A 24 -4.48 6.53 -9.83
CA THR A 24 -3.32 7.14 -10.49
C THR A 24 -2.85 6.24 -11.63
N GLU A 25 -2.68 6.82 -12.82
CA GLU A 25 -2.07 6.13 -13.94
C GLU A 25 -0.63 5.75 -13.61
N ARG A 26 -0.19 4.61 -14.16
CA ARG A 26 1.20 4.17 -13.98
C ARG A 26 2.01 4.65 -15.17
N ALA A 27 3.11 5.34 -14.91
CA ALA A 27 4.07 5.73 -15.93
C ALA A 27 4.65 4.53 -16.72
N LYS A 28 4.70 3.33 -16.11
CA LYS A 28 5.20 2.11 -16.76
C LYS A 28 4.31 0.90 -16.43
N LYS A 29 4.25 -0.06 -17.37
CA LYS A 29 3.54 -1.33 -17.18
C LYS A 29 4.13 -2.09 -16.00
N ARG A 30 3.27 -2.82 -15.27
CA ARG A 30 3.74 -3.68 -14.18
C ARG A 30 4.52 -4.86 -14.76
N VAL A 31 5.73 -5.05 -14.27
CA VAL A 31 6.50 -6.26 -14.52
C VAL A 31 5.77 -7.45 -13.91
N ALA A 32 5.57 -8.50 -14.70
CA ALA A 32 4.84 -9.72 -14.33
C ALA A 32 5.75 -10.95 -14.31
N GLY A 33 5.25 -12.06 -13.77
CA GLY A 33 5.90 -13.37 -13.80
C GLY A 33 7.30 -13.42 -13.19
N ARG A 34 8.20 -14.11 -13.89
CA ARG A 34 9.59 -14.36 -13.44
C ARG A 34 10.37 -13.06 -13.21
N ALA A 35 10.19 -12.06 -14.08
CA ALA A 35 10.87 -10.77 -13.94
C ALA A 35 10.47 -10.04 -12.65
N LYS A 36 9.20 -10.15 -12.23
CA LYS A 36 8.75 -9.61 -10.93
C LYS A 36 9.42 -10.31 -9.76
N LYS A 37 9.54 -11.64 -9.81
CA LYS A 37 10.21 -12.43 -8.76
C LYS A 37 11.70 -12.09 -8.67
N ARG A 38 12.38 -11.94 -9.81
CA ARG A 38 13.78 -11.47 -9.85
C ARG A 38 13.95 -10.10 -9.17
N LEU A 39 13.06 -9.15 -9.49
CA LEU A 39 13.08 -7.82 -8.86
C LEU A 39 12.82 -7.88 -7.35
N GLN A 40 11.90 -8.73 -6.89
CA GLN A 40 11.62 -8.90 -5.46
C GLN A 40 12.81 -9.50 -4.71
N TYR A 41 13.44 -10.53 -5.28
CA TYR A 41 14.62 -11.16 -4.68
C TYR A 41 15.78 -10.17 -4.58
N LYS A 42 16.08 -9.45 -5.67
CA LYS A 42 17.13 -8.42 -5.67
C LYS A 42 16.91 -7.37 -4.59
N LYS A 43 15.67 -6.86 -4.47
CA LYS A 43 15.31 -5.80 -3.51
C LYS A 43 15.32 -6.24 -2.05
N ARG A 44 15.02 -7.50 -1.74
CA ARG A 44 14.81 -7.96 -0.35
C ARG A 44 15.99 -8.72 0.23
N ILE A 45 16.76 -9.38 -0.65
CA ILE A 45 17.80 -10.34 -0.27
C ILE A 45 19.16 -9.84 -0.75
N VAL A 46 19.38 -9.74 -2.07
CA VAL A 46 20.73 -9.42 -2.63
C VAL A 46 21.23 -8.05 -2.19
N ASN A 47 20.37 -7.04 -2.25
CA ASN A 47 20.77 -5.66 -1.97
C ASN A 47 20.59 -5.27 -0.49
N VAL A 48 20.24 -6.21 0.39
CA VAL A 48 20.02 -5.90 1.81
C VAL A 48 20.98 -6.69 2.66
N ASP A 49 21.69 -5.99 3.55
CA ASP A 49 22.57 -6.62 4.54
C ASP A 49 21.74 -7.53 5.47
N PRO A 50 22.05 -8.84 5.56
CA PRO A 50 21.37 -9.76 6.47
C PRO A 50 21.62 -9.45 7.95
N ASN A 51 22.69 -8.71 8.29
CA ASN A 51 23.07 -8.40 9.67
C ASN A 51 22.55 -7.03 10.16
N ASP A 52 21.84 -6.28 9.31
CA ASP A 52 21.28 -4.98 9.68
C ASP A 52 20.14 -5.14 10.70
N LYS A 53 20.45 -4.85 11.97
CA LYS A 53 19.50 -4.88 13.11
C LYS A 53 18.45 -3.77 13.05
N ARG A 54 18.60 -2.78 12.16
CA ARG A 54 17.66 -1.66 11.96
C ARG A 54 16.90 -1.78 10.64
N LYS A 55 16.93 -2.96 10.00
CA LYS A 55 16.25 -3.22 8.73
C LYS A 55 14.76 -2.89 8.81
N LYS A 56 14.36 -1.86 8.07
CA LYS A 56 12.95 -1.47 7.92
C LYS A 56 12.20 -2.46 7.05
N GLY A 57 10.95 -2.72 7.41
CA GLY A 57 10.08 -3.63 6.65
C GLY A 57 9.84 -3.17 5.20
N PRO A 58 9.48 -4.08 4.29
CA PRO A 58 9.41 -3.81 2.84
C PRO A 58 8.31 -2.81 2.42
N ASN A 59 7.46 -2.36 3.34
CA ASN A 59 6.41 -1.37 3.12
C ASN A 59 6.47 -0.22 4.13
N PHE A 60 7.62 -0.05 4.81
CA PHE A 60 7.78 0.99 5.82
C PHE A 60 7.65 2.39 5.18
N GLY A 61 6.82 3.26 5.78
CA GLY A 61 6.59 4.63 5.29
C GLY A 61 5.52 4.77 4.21
N ALA A 62 4.81 3.69 3.83
CA ALA A 62 3.72 3.77 2.87
C ALA A 62 2.62 4.74 3.33
N GLY A 63 2.20 5.63 2.44
CA GLY A 63 1.12 6.60 2.69
C GLY A 63 1.54 7.87 3.45
N LYS A 64 2.79 7.97 3.91
CA LYS A 64 3.31 9.23 4.47
C LYS A 64 3.84 10.11 3.34
N LYS A 65 3.29 11.32 3.18
CA LYS A 65 3.99 12.38 2.44
C LYS A 65 5.23 12.70 3.27
N VAL A 66 6.40 12.29 2.81
CA VAL A 66 7.65 12.77 3.41
C VAL A 66 7.64 14.28 3.15
N VAL A 67 7.38 15.06 4.19
CA VAL A 67 7.65 16.49 4.14
C VAL A 67 9.17 16.56 4.04
N VAL A 68 9.67 16.71 2.82
CA VAL A 68 11.06 17.06 2.59
C VAL A 68 11.16 18.47 3.19
N ALA A 69 11.67 18.57 4.41
CA ALA A 69 12.09 19.84 4.96
C ALA A 69 13.10 20.45 3.97
N PRO A 70 13.07 21.77 3.74
CA PRO A 70 13.96 22.43 2.77
C PRO A 70 15.43 22.12 3.04
#